data_AF-A0A1I0NBR2-F1
#
_entry.id   AF-A0A1I0NBR2-F1
#
_cell.length_a   1.000
_cell.length_b   1.000
_cell.length_c   1.000
_cell.angle_alpha   90.00
_cell.angle_beta   90.00
_cell.angle_gamma   90.00
#
_symmetry.space_group_name_H-M   'P 1'
#
loop_
_entity.id
_entity.type
_entity.pdbx_description
1 polymer ?
#
loop_
_entity_poly.entity_id
_entity_poly.type
_entity_poly.pdbx_seq_one_letter_code
_entity_poly.pdbx_strand_id
1 'polypeptide(L)'
;MKKFISGLFIISSVVAFAQEAIQFQDLPFKDLVAKAKKENKILFIDAYTSWCGPCKMMEKNTFTKKSVGDYYNANFVNARFDMEKGEGRDIAAKYGVRSYPTYLFLNGDGEIVSQNYGYMEEGLFLSMAQDINSPNNKKGSLRDRFANGEKDPEFLINIMKLNSASDFDFAKKASERYFENKKKAEEFSKDEVGFLLFFLKSADDKNYKEFTDRKAEIIKFLPEETYKEFDNQIKLSKVVEQSIDQKNKRINDDYFMKTAEPLVGKHDAEVKLNQTKLSYYEQNANFPEYEKAALAYYKNSESFEPNELLKAAWVFSEHVKTPTSLKKAAEWAEKSVMRGETSENTYILAKLYFLTGNKDMAKTYAEMSRNMATQAQKDATLAEELLKQIK
;
A
#
# COMPACT_ATOMS: atom_id res chain seq x y z
N MET A 1 21.04 -34.71 87.82
CA MET A 1 21.85 -34.78 86.58
C MET A 1 21.02 -34.21 85.43
N LYS A 2 21.32 -32.98 84.99
CA LYS A 2 20.68 -32.33 83.85
C LYS A 2 21.39 -32.80 82.56
N LYS A 3 20.67 -33.35 81.58
CA LYS A 3 21.20 -33.61 80.25
C LYS A 3 20.55 -32.65 79.26
N PHE A 4 21.39 -31.80 78.68
CA PHE A 4 21.07 -30.91 77.57
C PHE A 4 20.84 -31.74 76.31
N ILE A 5 19.77 -31.47 75.57
CA ILE A 5 19.63 -31.87 74.18
C ILE A 5 19.53 -30.59 73.37
N SER A 6 20.58 -30.35 72.58
CA SER A 6 20.74 -29.23 71.66
C SER A 6 19.96 -29.52 70.38
N GLY A 7 19.00 -28.66 70.03
CA GLY A 7 18.27 -28.71 68.77
C GLY A 7 18.86 -27.72 67.76
N LEU A 8 19.54 -28.23 66.75
CA LEU A 8 20.06 -27.45 65.62
C LEU A 8 18.93 -27.20 64.61
N PHE A 9 18.39 -25.98 64.55
CA PHE A 9 17.44 -25.57 63.51
C PHE A 9 18.21 -25.13 62.26
N ILE A 10 18.18 -25.96 61.22
CA ILE A 10 18.67 -25.61 59.88
C ILE A 10 17.58 -24.78 59.20
N ILE A 11 17.81 -23.48 59.03
CA ILE A 11 16.98 -22.60 58.20
C ILE A 11 17.41 -22.82 56.75
N SER A 12 16.61 -23.58 56.00
CA SER A 12 16.78 -23.73 54.55
C SER A 12 16.12 -22.55 53.84
N SER A 13 16.93 -21.65 53.29
CA SER A 13 16.48 -20.53 52.47
C SER A 13 16.01 -21.06 51.11
N VAL A 14 14.69 -21.17 50.92
CA VAL A 14 14.11 -21.42 49.60
C VAL A 14 14.24 -20.14 48.79
N VAL A 15 15.21 -20.09 47.86
CA VAL A 15 15.25 -19.05 46.83
C VAL A 15 14.17 -19.39 45.82
N ALA A 16 13.04 -18.67 45.88
CA ALA A 16 12.03 -18.73 44.85
C ALA A 16 12.58 -18.06 43.60
N PHE A 17 12.94 -18.84 42.57
CA PHE A 17 13.21 -18.32 41.24
C PHE A 17 11.89 -17.79 40.67
N ALA A 18 11.72 -16.46 40.66
CA ALA A 18 10.64 -15.82 39.94
C ALA A 18 10.74 -16.15 38.45
N GLN A 19 9.63 -16.53 37.83
CA GLN A 19 9.53 -16.59 36.37
C GLN A 19 9.48 -15.15 35.85
N GLU A 20 10.61 -14.62 35.38
CA GLU A 20 10.66 -13.23 34.93
C GLU A 20 10.08 -13.09 33.52
N ALA A 21 8.99 -12.34 33.41
CA ALA A 21 8.47 -11.82 32.15
C ALA A 21 9.44 -10.79 31.52
N ILE A 22 9.17 -10.34 30.29
CA ILE A 22 9.90 -9.20 29.70
C ILE A 22 9.74 -7.98 30.62
N GLN A 23 10.87 -7.38 31.00
CA GLN A 23 10.94 -6.18 31.82
C GLN A 23 10.98 -4.94 30.93
N PHE A 24 9.82 -4.34 30.70
CA PHE A 24 9.70 -3.09 29.95
C PHE A 24 10.11 -1.90 30.81
N GLN A 25 10.96 -1.04 30.25
CA GLN A 25 11.43 0.17 30.89
C GLN A 25 10.53 1.34 30.53
N ASP A 26 10.12 2.08 31.56
CA ASP A 26 9.33 3.31 31.43
C ASP A 26 10.27 4.52 31.45
N LEU A 27 10.83 4.84 30.29
CA LEU A 27 11.75 5.96 30.07
C LEU A 27 11.36 6.68 28.76
N PRO A 28 11.64 8.00 28.64
CA PRO A 28 11.44 8.72 27.39
C PRO A 28 12.18 8.07 26.22
N PHE A 29 11.60 8.14 25.00
CA PHE A 29 12.17 7.47 23.82
C PHE A 29 13.65 7.80 23.58
N LYS A 30 14.01 9.09 23.75
CA LYS A 30 15.38 9.56 23.59
C LYS A 30 16.36 8.89 24.57
N ASP A 31 15.93 8.67 25.80
CA ASP A 31 16.78 8.08 26.85
C ASP A 31 16.96 6.58 26.64
N LEU A 32 15.93 5.90 26.12
CA LEU A 32 16.01 4.50 25.71
C LEU A 32 17.03 4.30 24.58
N VAL A 33 17.03 5.17 23.56
CA VAL A 33 18.03 5.13 22.48
C VAL A 33 19.44 5.37 23.02
N ALA A 34 19.62 6.38 23.87
CA ALA A 34 20.90 6.67 24.50
C ALA A 34 21.40 5.50 25.37
N LYS A 35 20.50 4.84 26.10
CA LYS A 35 20.81 3.65 26.91
C LYS A 35 21.21 2.47 26.03
N ALA A 36 20.46 2.19 24.97
CA ALA A 36 20.79 1.15 23.99
C ALA A 36 22.18 1.37 23.39
N LYS A 37 22.51 2.62 23.04
CA LYS A 37 23.85 3.01 22.58
C LYS A 37 24.94 2.74 23.62
N LYS A 38 24.71 3.18 24.86
CA LYS A 38 25.66 3.03 25.97
C LYS A 38 25.92 1.56 26.32
N GLU A 39 24.88 0.74 26.30
CA GLU A 39 24.95 -0.69 26.60
C GLU A 39 25.38 -1.55 25.39
N ASN A 40 25.53 -0.93 24.21
CA ASN A 40 25.76 -1.62 22.94
C ASN A 40 24.74 -2.75 22.70
N LYS A 41 23.47 -2.45 22.98
CA LYS A 41 22.33 -3.35 22.81
C LYS A 41 21.34 -2.78 21.81
N ILE A 42 20.52 -3.65 21.23
CA ILE A 42 19.36 -3.25 20.43
C ILE A 42 18.23 -2.81 21.37
N LEU A 43 17.54 -1.74 21.00
CA LEU A 43 16.30 -1.27 21.64
C LEU A 43 15.11 -2.01 21.02
N PHE A 44 14.46 -2.86 21.81
CA PHE A 44 13.20 -3.49 21.45
C PHE A 44 12.03 -2.63 21.94
N ILE A 45 11.10 -2.31 21.04
CA ILE A 45 9.86 -1.59 21.35
C ILE A 45 8.66 -2.44 20.96
N ASP A 46 7.82 -2.77 21.94
CA ASP A 46 6.45 -3.22 21.72
C ASP A 46 5.55 -2.01 21.42
N ALA A 47 5.17 -1.86 20.16
CA ALA A 47 4.28 -0.81 19.68
C ALA A 47 2.84 -1.34 19.68
N TYR A 48 2.04 -0.86 20.63
CA TYR A 48 0.70 -1.37 20.92
C TYR A 48 -0.34 -0.25 20.98
N THR A 49 -1.62 -0.63 21.12
CA THR A 49 -2.71 0.27 21.53
C THR A 49 -3.57 -0.38 22.61
N SER A 50 -4.24 0.43 23.42
CA SER A 50 -5.03 -0.06 24.56
C SER A 50 -6.22 -0.97 24.18
N TRP A 51 -6.75 -0.80 22.97
CA TRP A 51 -7.88 -1.56 22.44
C TRP A 51 -7.45 -2.78 21.58
N CYS A 52 -6.16 -2.93 21.28
CA CYS A 52 -5.65 -4.02 20.45
C CYS A 52 -5.77 -5.39 21.16
N GLY A 53 -6.69 -6.24 20.66
CA GLY A 53 -6.89 -7.61 21.16
C GLY A 53 -5.64 -8.50 21.06
N PRO A 54 -5.00 -8.60 19.88
CA PRO A 54 -3.78 -9.39 19.72
C PRO A 54 -2.61 -8.94 20.61
N CYS A 55 -2.51 -7.65 20.92
CA CYS A 55 -1.49 -7.12 21.83
C CYS A 55 -1.68 -7.66 23.25
N LYS A 56 -2.93 -7.71 23.74
CA LYS A 56 -3.26 -8.32 25.05
C LYS A 56 -2.96 -9.81 25.07
N MET A 57 -3.13 -10.50 23.93
CA MET A 57 -2.76 -11.92 23.81
C MET A 57 -1.25 -12.10 23.91
N MET A 58 -0.43 -11.24 23.29
CA MET A 58 1.03 -11.28 23.43
C MET A 58 1.47 -11.09 24.87
N GLU A 59 0.91 -10.08 25.54
CA GLU A 59 1.20 -9.79 26.95
C GLU A 59 0.87 -10.99 27.84
N LYS A 60 -0.26 -11.65 27.61
CA LYS A 60 -0.68 -12.79 28.42
C LYS A 60 0.05 -14.09 28.11
N ASN A 61 0.29 -14.39 26.83
CA ASN A 61 0.66 -15.72 26.37
C ASN A 61 2.12 -15.85 25.96
N THR A 62 2.79 -14.74 25.64
CA THR A 62 4.15 -14.77 25.08
C THR A 62 5.13 -13.97 25.93
N PHE A 63 4.85 -12.70 26.26
CA PHE A 63 5.78 -11.85 27.02
C PHE A 63 5.99 -12.31 28.47
N THR A 64 5.05 -13.07 29.02
CA THR A 64 5.10 -13.67 30.37
C THR A 64 5.85 -15.00 30.40
N LYS A 65 6.22 -15.57 29.25
CA LYS A 65 6.96 -16.83 29.20
C LYS A 65 8.38 -16.59 29.69
N LYS A 66 8.85 -17.45 30.59
CA LYS A 66 10.19 -17.35 31.18
C LYS A 66 11.29 -17.35 30.12
N SER A 67 11.20 -18.25 29.14
CA SER A 67 12.13 -18.34 28.01
C SER A 67 12.26 -17.01 27.24
N VAL A 68 11.13 -16.35 27.01
CA VAL A 68 11.04 -15.05 26.34
C VAL A 68 11.63 -13.95 27.23
N GLY A 69 11.19 -13.85 28.49
CA GLY A 69 11.70 -12.85 29.42
C GLY A 69 13.22 -12.97 29.64
N ASP A 70 13.72 -14.18 29.91
CA ASP A 70 15.16 -14.45 30.08
C ASP A 70 15.96 -13.95 28.87
N TYR A 71 15.52 -14.29 27.65
CA TYR A 71 16.23 -13.90 26.44
C TYR A 71 16.15 -12.39 26.19
N TYR A 72 14.97 -11.80 26.26
CA TYR A 72 14.79 -10.39 25.93
C TYR A 72 15.46 -9.47 26.96
N ASN A 73 15.37 -9.79 28.25
CA ASN A 73 15.99 -8.99 29.31
C ASN A 73 17.52 -9.04 29.24
N ALA A 74 18.09 -10.18 28.84
CA ALA A 74 19.54 -10.30 28.68
C ALA A 74 20.06 -9.53 27.47
N ASN A 75 19.34 -9.56 26.35
CA ASN A 75 19.88 -9.13 25.06
C ASN A 75 19.42 -7.75 24.58
N PHE A 76 18.29 -7.23 25.07
CA PHE A 76 17.71 -5.99 24.59
C PHE A 76 17.49 -4.96 25.71
N VAL A 77 17.44 -3.69 25.31
CA VAL A 77 16.74 -2.66 26.10
C VAL A 77 15.27 -2.74 25.71
N ASN A 78 14.40 -3.18 26.61
CA ASN A 78 12.98 -3.40 26.31
C ASN A 78 12.14 -2.20 26.70
N ALA A 79 11.28 -1.72 25.81
CA ALA A 79 10.31 -0.66 26.05
C ALA A 79 8.98 -0.97 25.36
N ARG A 80 7.93 -0.24 25.75
CA ARG A 80 6.63 -0.33 25.10
C ARG A 80 5.98 1.04 25.04
N PHE A 81 5.25 1.31 23.97
CA PHE A 81 4.57 2.60 23.77
C PHE A 81 3.17 2.39 23.21
N ASP A 82 2.19 3.08 23.80
CA ASP A 82 0.85 3.23 23.22
C ASP A 82 0.94 4.21 22.05
N MET A 83 0.83 3.71 20.83
CA MET A 83 1.10 4.44 19.59
C MET A 83 0.07 5.55 19.29
N GLU A 84 -1.01 5.61 20.06
CA GLU A 84 -2.03 6.66 19.96
C GLU A 84 -1.89 7.73 21.05
N LYS A 85 -0.90 7.63 21.94
CA LYS A 85 -0.73 8.54 23.09
C LYS A 85 0.72 9.01 23.25
N GLY A 86 0.88 10.20 23.83
CA GLY A 86 2.19 10.76 24.18
C GLY A 86 3.19 10.72 23.02
N GLU A 87 4.45 10.38 23.32
CA GLU A 87 5.52 10.20 22.33
C GLU A 87 5.24 9.04 21.35
N GLY A 88 4.33 8.12 21.68
CA GLY A 88 3.96 6.99 20.82
C GLY A 88 3.43 7.42 19.46
N ARG A 89 2.73 8.56 19.37
CA ARG A 89 2.22 9.09 18.09
C ARG A 89 3.36 9.49 17.15
N ASP A 90 4.40 10.11 17.69
CA ASP A 90 5.56 10.54 16.93
C ASP A 90 6.42 9.34 16.51
N ILE A 91 6.57 8.35 17.39
CA ILE A 91 7.22 7.07 17.08
C ILE A 91 6.48 6.34 15.95
N ALA A 92 5.14 6.29 16.02
CA ALA A 92 4.31 5.65 15.01
C ALA A 92 4.45 6.32 13.63
N ALA A 93 4.48 7.65 13.60
CA ALA A 93 4.72 8.41 12.38
C ALA A 93 6.13 8.16 11.84
N LYS A 94 7.16 8.25 12.68
CA LYS A 94 8.57 8.12 12.30
C LYS A 94 8.90 6.75 11.71
N TYR A 95 8.40 5.66 12.30
CA TYR A 95 8.73 4.30 11.89
C TYR A 95 7.60 3.61 11.10
N GLY A 96 6.62 4.38 10.62
CA GLY A 96 5.55 3.86 9.77
C GLY A 96 4.70 2.77 10.43
N VAL A 97 4.45 2.86 11.74
CA VAL A 97 3.57 1.91 12.44
C VAL A 97 2.13 2.15 12.00
N ARG A 98 1.50 1.12 11.42
CA ARG A 98 0.14 1.18 10.86
C ARG A 98 -0.76 0.01 11.30
N SER A 99 -0.21 -0.96 12.00
CA SER A 99 -0.92 -2.14 12.51
C SER A 99 -0.34 -2.53 13.88
N TYR A 100 -1.12 -3.28 14.68
CA TYR A 100 -0.74 -3.64 16.04
C TYR A 100 -0.99 -5.14 16.30
N PRO A 101 -0.14 -5.81 17.10
CA PRO A 101 1.13 -5.31 17.63
C PRO A 101 2.17 -5.11 16.52
N THR A 102 3.07 -4.15 16.72
CA THR A 102 4.29 -3.98 15.92
C THR A 102 5.49 -4.10 16.85
N TYR A 103 6.54 -4.79 16.41
CA TYR A 103 7.79 -4.96 17.12
C TYR A 103 8.87 -4.18 16.40
N LEU A 104 9.41 -3.14 17.02
CA LEU A 104 10.51 -2.36 16.47
C LEU A 104 11.81 -2.76 17.15
N PHE A 105 12.87 -2.96 16.36
CA PHE A 105 14.21 -3.20 16.84
C PHE A 105 15.12 -2.12 16.29
N LEU A 106 15.66 -1.28 17.18
CA LEU A 106 16.45 -0.11 16.82
C LEU A 106 17.89 -0.24 17.31
N ASN A 107 18.85 0.26 16.54
CA ASN A 107 20.24 0.36 17.01
C ASN A 107 20.41 1.54 18.00
N GLY A 108 21.62 1.73 18.53
CA GLY A 108 21.95 2.82 19.44
C GLY A 108 21.81 4.23 18.85
N ASP A 109 21.63 4.35 17.53
CA ASP A 109 21.39 5.63 16.84
C ASP A 109 19.90 5.85 16.53
N GLY A 110 19.03 4.92 16.95
CA GLY A 110 17.59 4.98 16.72
C GLY A 110 17.18 4.64 15.29
N GLU A 111 18.02 3.92 14.55
CA GLU A 111 17.72 3.44 13.20
C GLU A 111 17.12 2.03 13.25
N ILE A 112 16.19 1.72 12.34
CA ILE A 112 15.56 0.41 12.25
C ILE A 112 16.61 -0.66 11.86
N VAL A 113 16.75 -1.65 12.73
CA VAL A 113 17.42 -2.93 12.46
C VAL A 113 16.41 -3.95 11.93
N SER A 114 15.24 -4.03 12.55
CA SER A 114 14.17 -4.94 12.14
C SER A 114 12.81 -4.41 12.60
N GLN A 115 11.76 -4.79 11.88
CA GLN A 115 10.38 -4.50 12.23
C GLN A 115 9.50 -5.69 11.88
N ASN A 116 8.66 -6.12 12.84
CA ASN A 116 7.78 -7.27 12.69
C ASN A 116 6.38 -6.92 13.21
N TYR A 117 5.38 -7.73 12.86
CA TYR A 117 3.97 -7.40 13.14
C TYR A 117 3.17 -8.63 13.53
N GLY A 118 2.05 -8.38 14.19
CA GLY A 118 1.04 -9.39 14.47
C GLY A 118 1.38 -10.29 15.65
N TYR A 119 0.42 -11.11 16.03
CA TYR A 119 0.59 -12.05 17.13
C TYR A 119 1.62 -13.13 16.77
N MET A 120 2.49 -13.44 17.72
CA MET A 120 3.50 -14.49 17.61
C MET A 120 3.47 -15.40 18.83
N GLU A 121 3.49 -16.70 18.58
CA GLU A 121 3.69 -17.70 19.63
C GLU A 121 5.15 -17.70 20.11
N GLU A 122 5.37 -18.24 21.31
CA GLU A 122 6.66 -18.25 22.03
C GLU A 122 7.85 -18.62 21.15
N GLY A 123 7.78 -19.75 20.41
CA GLY A 123 8.89 -20.25 19.60
C GLY A 123 9.25 -19.29 18.46
N LEU A 124 8.26 -18.76 17.75
CA LEU A 124 8.48 -17.82 16.65
C LEU A 124 9.03 -16.49 17.17
N PHE A 125 8.48 -16.01 18.29
CA PHE A 125 8.92 -14.75 18.90
C PHE A 125 10.36 -14.81 19.43
N LEU A 126 10.80 -15.98 19.92
CA LEU A 126 12.19 -16.25 20.29
C LEU A 126 13.10 -16.38 19.08
N SER A 127 12.69 -17.09 18.03
CA SER A 127 13.49 -17.23 16.80
C SER A 127 13.76 -15.85 16.19
N MET A 128 12.73 -15.00 16.08
CA MET A 128 12.86 -13.62 15.62
C MET A 128 13.90 -12.85 16.44
N ALA A 129 13.83 -12.95 17.78
CA ALA A 129 14.75 -12.29 18.70
C ALA A 129 16.20 -12.77 18.54
N GLN A 130 16.38 -14.08 18.34
CA GLN A 130 17.67 -14.72 18.13
C GLN A 130 18.29 -14.33 16.80
N ASP A 131 17.48 -14.28 15.74
CA ASP A 131 17.91 -13.84 14.43
C ASP A 131 18.40 -12.40 14.49
N ILE A 132 17.72 -11.51 15.20
CA ILE A 132 18.14 -10.10 15.37
C ILE A 132 19.52 -9.99 16.04
N ASN A 133 19.86 -10.91 16.95
CA ASN A 133 21.18 -10.95 17.59
C ASN A 133 22.20 -11.86 16.88
N SER A 134 21.80 -12.52 15.80
CA SER A 134 22.69 -13.36 15.00
C SER A 134 23.90 -12.55 14.51
N PRO A 135 25.10 -13.15 14.40
CA PRO A 135 26.29 -12.48 13.86
C PRO A 135 26.04 -11.79 12.51
N ASN A 136 25.09 -12.29 11.71
CA ASN A 136 24.68 -11.67 10.46
C ASN A 136 23.93 -10.34 10.65
N ASN A 137 23.18 -10.16 11.73
CA ASN A 137 22.47 -8.93 12.07
C ASN A 137 23.28 -7.97 12.98
N LYS A 138 24.39 -8.44 13.57
CA LYS A 138 25.40 -7.58 14.23
C LYS A 138 26.25 -6.74 13.25
N LYS A 139 26.03 -6.86 11.94
CA LYS A 139 26.81 -6.19 10.87
C LYS A 139 26.49 -4.70 10.66
N GLY A 140 25.73 -4.05 11.55
CA GLY A 140 25.30 -2.65 11.43
C GLY A 140 23.86 -2.50 10.96
N SER A 141 23.41 -1.25 10.71
CA SER A 141 22.04 -0.97 10.25
C SER A 141 21.77 -1.63 8.88
N LEU A 142 20.49 -1.72 8.49
CA LEU A 142 20.13 -2.16 7.13
C LEU A 142 20.85 -1.32 6.06
N ARG A 143 21.04 -0.02 6.32
CA ARG A 143 21.74 0.88 5.39
C ARG A 143 23.23 0.61 5.33
N ASP A 144 23.90 0.41 6.46
CA ASP A 144 25.34 0.14 6.49
C ASP A 144 25.67 -1.16 5.79
N ARG A 145 24.90 -2.21 6.10
CA ARG A 145 25.02 -3.53 5.48
C ARG A 145 24.79 -3.47 3.97
N PHE A 146 23.78 -2.72 3.55
CA PHE A 146 23.52 -2.48 2.13
C PHE A 146 24.64 -1.66 1.47
N ALA A 147 25.15 -0.62 2.12
CA ALA A 147 26.27 0.19 1.62
C ALA A 147 27.55 -0.65 1.47
N ASN A 148 27.78 -1.59 2.39
CA ASN A 148 28.89 -2.54 2.37
C ASN A 148 28.70 -3.70 1.37
N GLY A 149 27.64 -3.67 0.56
CA GLY A 149 27.47 -4.60 -0.55
C GLY A 149 26.90 -5.97 -0.16
N GLU A 150 26.18 -6.08 0.96
CA GLU A 150 25.49 -7.33 1.30
C GLU A 150 24.45 -7.69 0.22
N LYS A 151 24.43 -8.99 -0.12
CA LYS A 151 23.69 -9.58 -1.25
C LYS A 151 22.77 -10.72 -0.83
N ASP A 152 22.69 -10.99 0.47
CA ASP A 152 21.84 -12.07 0.98
C ASP A 152 20.37 -11.84 0.53
N PRO A 153 19.73 -12.83 -0.12
CA PRO A 153 18.38 -12.68 -0.66
C PRO A 153 17.33 -12.26 0.38
N GLU A 154 17.36 -12.89 1.56
CA GLU A 154 16.40 -12.60 2.64
C GLU A 154 16.59 -11.19 3.19
N PHE A 155 17.85 -10.78 3.37
CA PHE A 155 18.20 -9.41 3.77
C PHE A 155 17.66 -8.36 2.78
N LEU A 156 17.84 -8.57 1.47
CA LEU A 156 17.34 -7.63 0.45
C LEU A 156 15.81 -7.60 0.38
N ILE A 157 15.15 -8.75 0.52
CA ILE A 157 13.68 -8.84 0.65
C ILE A 157 13.19 -8.09 1.89
N ASN A 158 13.90 -8.19 3.01
CA ASN A 158 13.55 -7.47 4.22
C ASN A 158 13.65 -5.95 4.02
N ILE A 159 14.71 -5.46 3.36
CA ILE A 159 14.81 -4.03 3.02
C ILE A 159 13.62 -3.60 2.15
N MET A 160 13.27 -4.37 1.11
CA MET A 160 12.13 -4.09 0.24
C MET A 160 10.82 -3.96 1.03
N LYS A 161 10.52 -4.94 1.90
CA LYS A 161 9.28 -4.97 2.70
C LYS A 161 9.21 -3.79 3.67
N LEU A 162 10.27 -3.56 4.46
CA LEU A 162 10.27 -2.58 5.54
C LEU A 162 10.32 -1.13 5.05
N ASN A 163 10.88 -0.88 3.86
CA ASN A 163 11.12 0.49 3.40
C ASN A 163 10.21 0.91 2.23
N SER A 164 9.47 0.00 1.60
CA SER A 164 8.61 0.32 0.44
C SER A 164 7.66 1.52 0.65
N ALA A 165 7.16 1.75 1.87
CA ALA A 165 6.27 2.86 2.20
C ALA A 165 6.99 4.11 2.73
N SER A 166 8.13 3.95 3.41
CA SER A 166 8.84 5.01 4.14
C SER A 166 10.06 5.57 3.39
N ASP A 167 10.75 4.73 2.62
CA ASP A 167 11.88 5.08 1.76
C ASP A 167 11.87 4.17 0.51
N PHE A 168 11.03 4.54 -0.45
CA PHE A 168 10.83 3.79 -1.69
C PHE A 168 12.13 3.65 -2.51
N ASP A 169 12.98 4.68 -2.53
CA ASP A 169 14.23 4.66 -3.31
C ASP A 169 15.23 3.67 -2.74
N PHE A 170 15.34 3.58 -1.41
CA PHE A 170 16.18 2.57 -0.76
C PHE A 170 15.65 1.16 -0.99
N ALA A 171 14.34 0.96 -0.87
CA ALA A 171 13.69 -0.31 -1.17
C ALA A 171 13.88 -0.74 -2.64
N LYS A 172 13.77 0.21 -3.58
CA LYS A 172 14.02 -0.01 -5.01
C LYS A 172 15.45 -0.44 -5.27
N LYS A 173 16.45 0.21 -4.66
CA LYS A 173 17.86 -0.19 -4.78
C LYS A 173 18.11 -1.61 -4.26
N ALA A 174 17.40 -2.02 -3.20
CA ALA A 174 17.46 -3.39 -2.71
C ALA A 174 16.85 -4.40 -3.69
N SER A 175 15.72 -4.06 -4.30
CA SER A 175 15.11 -4.85 -5.39
C SER A 175 16.08 -4.99 -6.57
N GLU A 176 16.68 -3.90 -7.03
CA GLU A 176 17.65 -3.92 -8.13
C GLU A 176 18.83 -4.84 -7.84
N ARG A 177 19.41 -4.75 -6.63
CA ARG A 177 20.49 -5.65 -6.23
C ARG A 177 20.03 -7.10 -6.13
N TYR A 178 18.82 -7.35 -5.65
CA TYR A 178 18.29 -8.70 -5.50
C TYR A 178 18.23 -9.40 -6.86
N PHE A 179 17.60 -8.77 -7.85
CA PHE A 179 17.45 -9.36 -9.17
C PHE A 179 18.77 -9.41 -9.95
N GLU A 180 19.68 -8.44 -9.77
CA GLU A 180 21.03 -8.48 -10.33
C GLU A 180 21.84 -9.70 -9.85
N ASN A 181 21.59 -10.19 -8.62
CA ASN A 181 22.33 -11.32 -8.05
C ASN A 181 21.57 -12.66 -8.12
N LYS A 182 20.30 -12.67 -8.56
CA LYS A 182 19.54 -13.91 -8.73
C LYS A 182 20.04 -14.67 -9.96
N LYS A 183 20.35 -15.96 -9.80
CA LYS A 183 20.89 -16.75 -10.91
C LYS A 183 19.80 -17.05 -11.92
N LYS A 184 20.15 -17.06 -13.21
CA LYS A 184 19.21 -17.42 -14.30
C LYS A 184 18.61 -18.83 -14.17
N ALA A 185 19.29 -19.74 -13.47
CA ALA A 185 18.80 -21.10 -13.22
C ALA A 185 17.75 -21.17 -12.07
N GLU A 186 17.62 -20.11 -11.27
CA GLU A 186 16.67 -20.04 -10.17
C GLU A 186 15.38 -19.38 -10.67
N GLU A 187 14.30 -20.16 -10.76
CA GLU A 187 13.00 -19.64 -11.22
C GLU A 187 12.46 -18.55 -10.27
N PHE A 188 11.64 -17.65 -10.82
CA PHE A 188 10.90 -16.69 -10.01
C PHE A 188 9.79 -17.36 -9.19
N SER A 189 9.69 -16.98 -7.92
CA SER A 189 8.49 -17.22 -7.12
C SER A 189 7.42 -16.15 -7.40
N LYS A 190 6.17 -16.40 -7.00
CA LYS A 190 5.08 -15.43 -7.13
C LYS A 190 5.39 -14.12 -6.41
N ASP A 191 5.98 -14.19 -5.22
CA ASP A 191 6.34 -13.01 -4.41
C ASP A 191 7.45 -12.21 -5.07
N GLU A 192 8.44 -12.88 -5.67
CA GLU A 192 9.50 -12.23 -6.43
C GLU A 192 8.96 -11.50 -7.65
N VAL A 193 8.04 -12.11 -8.41
CA VAL A 193 7.35 -11.41 -9.51
C VAL A 193 6.61 -10.18 -8.97
N GLY A 194 5.93 -10.31 -7.82
CA GLY A 194 5.30 -9.19 -7.15
C GLY A 194 6.26 -8.04 -6.83
N PHE A 195 7.42 -8.34 -6.23
CA PHE A 195 8.45 -7.33 -5.94
C PHE A 195 9.03 -6.71 -7.21
N LEU A 196 9.31 -7.52 -8.24
CA LEU A 196 9.83 -7.04 -9.51
C LEU A 196 8.89 -6.00 -10.12
N LEU A 197 7.61 -6.32 -10.25
CA LEU A 197 6.59 -5.43 -10.81
C LEU A 197 6.33 -4.21 -9.92
N PHE A 198 6.35 -4.36 -8.59
CA PHE A 198 6.09 -3.26 -7.67
C PHE A 198 7.15 -2.15 -7.77
N PHE A 199 8.43 -2.51 -7.89
CA PHE A 199 9.54 -1.56 -7.92
C PHE A 199 9.90 -1.05 -9.33
N LEU A 200 9.40 -1.69 -10.39
CA LEU A 200 9.61 -1.26 -11.76
C LEU A 200 8.70 -0.06 -12.09
N LYS A 201 9.30 1.07 -12.50
CA LYS A 201 8.60 2.34 -12.79
C LYS A 201 8.94 2.90 -14.17
N SER A 202 10.10 2.56 -14.71
CA SER A 202 10.58 3.05 -16.00
C SER A 202 11.36 1.97 -16.75
N ALA A 203 11.38 2.07 -18.08
CA ALA A 203 12.25 1.26 -18.92
C ALA A 203 13.76 1.55 -18.67
N ASP A 204 14.07 2.69 -18.03
CA ASP A 204 15.43 3.06 -17.61
C ASP A 204 15.86 2.36 -16.30
N ASP A 205 14.95 1.67 -15.61
CA ASP A 205 15.28 0.95 -14.37
C ASP A 205 16.12 -0.29 -14.63
N LYS A 206 17.08 -0.59 -13.73
CA LYS A 206 17.96 -1.77 -13.88
C LYS A 206 17.17 -3.07 -14.00
N ASN A 207 16.07 -3.18 -13.26
CA ASN A 207 15.18 -4.34 -13.26
C ASN A 207 14.37 -4.51 -14.55
N TYR A 208 14.32 -3.51 -15.43
CA TYR A 208 13.57 -3.62 -16.68
C TYR A 208 14.12 -4.73 -17.59
N LYS A 209 15.45 -4.90 -17.58
CA LYS A 209 16.09 -6.00 -18.31
C LYS A 209 15.69 -7.37 -17.77
N GLU A 210 15.65 -7.53 -16.44
CA GLU A 210 15.20 -8.79 -15.84
C GLU A 210 13.72 -9.06 -16.13
N PHE A 211 12.87 -8.02 -16.08
CA PHE A 211 11.45 -8.13 -16.45
C PHE A 211 11.24 -8.58 -17.91
N THR A 212 12.07 -8.11 -18.84
CA THR A 212 11.95 -8.47 -20.27
C THR A 212 12.59 -9.82 -20.59
N ASP A 213 13.81 -10.08 -20.12
CA ASP A 213 14.54 -11.33 -20.34
C ASP A 213 13.80 -12.55 -19.74
N ARG A 214 13.09 -12.35 -18.63
CA ARG A 214 12.44 -13.42 -17.84
C ARG A 214 10.92 -13.51 -18.08
N LYS A 215 10.39 -12.94 -19.16
CA LYS A 215 8.94 -12.91 -19.47
C LYS A 215 8.25 -14.26 -19.26
N ALA A 216 8.85 -15.34 -19.76
CA ALA A 216 8.27 -16.69 -19.73
C ALA A 216 8.00 -17.20 -18.31
N GLU A 217 8.79 -16.78 -17.31
CA GLU A 217 8.57 -17.13 -15.91
C GLU A 217 7.51 -16.25 -15.27
N ILE A 218 7.53 -14.96 -15.62
CA ILE A 218 6.60 -13.97 -15.09
C ILE A 218 5.17 -14.34 -15.47
N ILE A 219 4.90 -14.64 -16.75
CA ILE A 219 3.56 -14.99 -17.26
C ILE A 219 3.02 -16.33 -16.72
N LYS A 220 3.79 -17.09 -15.93
CA LYS A 220 3.26 -18.21 -15.15
C LYS A 220 2.33 -17.73 -14.02
N PHE A 221 2.48 -16.48 -13.57
CA PHE A 221 1.78 -15.91 -12.42
C PHE A 221 0.78 -14.79 -12.75
N LEU A 222 0.81 -14.26 -13.98
CA LEU A 222 -0.19 -13.31 -14.48
C LEU A 222 -0.48 -13.54 -15.98
N PRO A 223 -1.68 -13.16 -16.47
CA PRO A 223 -2.02 -13.26 -17.88
C PRO A 223 -1.02 -12.52 -18.79
N GLU A 224 -0.78 -13.06 -19.99
CA GLU A 224 0.13 -12.44 -20.95
C GLU A 224 -0.31 -11.03 -21.38
N GLU A 225 -1.62 -10.80 -21.50
CA GLU A 225 -2.16 -9.46 -21.77
C GLU A 225 -1.83 -8.47 -20.64
N THR A 226 -1.95 -8.90 -19.37
CA THR A 226 -1.58 -8.06 -18.23
C THR A 226 -0.08 -7.74 -18.21
N TYR A 227 0.77 -8.70 -18.62
CA TYR A 227 2.19 -8.43 -18.82
C TYR A 227 2.42 -7.37 -19.91
N LYS A 228 1.74 -7.50 -21.05
CA LYS A 228 1.85 -6.56 -22.18
C LYS A 228 1.40 -5.16 -21.79
N GLU A 229 0.25 -5.03 -21.12
CA GLU A 229 -0.26 -3.76 -20.60
C GLU A 229 0.73 -3.09 -19.64
N PHE A 230 1.31 -3.89 -18.72
CA PHE A 230 2.31 -3.39 -17.79
C PHE A 230 3.60 -2.96 -18.51
N ASP A 231 4.12 -3.75 -19.44
CA ASP A 231 5.31 -3.40 -20.23
C ASP A 231 5.08 -2.10 -21.02
N ASN A 232 3.93 -1.97 -21.68
CA ASN A 232 3.54 -0.75 -22.37
C ASN A 232 3.47 0.45 -21.41
N GLN A 233 2.91 0.29 -20.21
CA GLN A 233 2.91 1.34 -19.20
C GLN A 233 4.33 1.77 -18.82
N ILE A 234 5.26 0.82 -18.63
CA ILE A 234 6.65 1.10 -18.25
C ILE A 234 7.42 1.79 -19.37
N LYS A 235 7.24 1.35 -20.63
CA LYS A 235 7.84 1.98 -21.82
C LYS A 235 7.36 3.42 -22.02
N LEU A 236 6.09 3.68 -21.71
CA LEU A 236 5.45 4.97 -21.98
C LEU A 236 5.48 5.93 -20.79
N SER A 237 5.98 5.54 -19.61
CA SER A 237 5.92 6.39 -18.41
C SER A 237 6.60 7.75 -18.61
N LYS A 238 7.81 7.75 -19.17
CA LYS A 238 8.56 8.96 -19.50
C LYS A 238 7.94 9.76 -20.65
N VAL A 239 7.34 9.06 -21.63
CA VAL A 239 6.65 9.71 -22.76
C VAL A 239 5.42 10.48 -22.27
N VAL A 240 4.66 9.89 -21.34
CA VAL A 240 3.54 10.56 -20.65
C VAL A 240 4.05 11.78 -19.89
N GLU A 241 5.08 11.63 -19.06
CA GLU A 241 5.62 12.74 -18.27
C GLU A 241 6.06 13.92 -19.16
N GLN A 242 6.77 13.62 -20.24
CA GLN A 242 7.34 14.61 -21.16
C GLN A 242 6.31 15.21 -22.12
N SER A 243 5.15 14.58 -22.33
CA SER A 243 4.09 15.11 -23.17
C SER A 243 3.20 16.14 -22.45
N ILE A 244 3.26 16.21 -21.12
CA ILE A 244 2.37 17.06 -20.33
C ILE A 244 2.95 18.46 -20.16
N ASP A 245 2.25 19.45 -20.70
CA ASP A 245 2.44 20.86 -20.38
C ASP A 245 1.66 21.21 -19.10
N GLN A 246 2.34 21.11 -17.96
CA GLN A 246 1.77 21.39 -16.65
C GLN A 246 1.29 22.84 -16.50
N LYS A 247 1.93 23.79 -17.19
CA LYS A 247 1.58 25.22 -17.11
C LYS A 247 0.24 25.49 -17.77
N ASN A 248 0.03 24.90 -18.94
CA ASN A 248 -1.20 25.10 -19.72
C ASN A 248 -2.23 23.99 -19.52
N LYS A 249 -1.95 22.99 -18.66
CA LYS A 249 -2.79 21.83 -18.40
C LYS A 249 -3.20 21.12 -19.68
N ARG A 250 -2.24 20.90 -20.58
CA ARG A 250 -2.44 20.29 -21.90
C ARG A 250 -1.48 19.16 -22.14
N ILE A 251 -1.88 18.23 -23.00
CA ILE A 251 -1.03 17.15 -23.49
C ILE A 251 -0.63 17.46 -24.92
N ASN A 252 0.66 17.30 -25.23
CA ASN A 252 1.20 17.39 -26.57
C ASN A 252 1.02 16.03 -27.28
N ASP A 253 -0.14 15.87 -27.92
CA ASP A 253 -0.51 14.67 -28.66
C ASP A 253 0.54 14.28 -29.72
N ASP A 254 1.06 15.25 -30.47
CA ASP A 254 2.04 15.01 -31.54
C ASP A 254 3.36 14.45 -31.00
N TYR A 255 3.89 15.07 -29.93
CA TYR A 255 5.07 14.57 -29.26
C TYR A 255 4.84 13.19 -28.67
N PHE A 256 3.69 12.98 -28.02
CA PHE A 256 3.33 11.68 -27.44
C PHE A 256 3.32 10.61 -28.52
N MET A 257 2.53 10.79 -29.59
CA MET A 257 2.36 9.80 -30.64
C MET A 257 3.66 9.50 -31.37
N LYS A 258 4.44 10.54 -31.73
CA LYS A 258 5.74 10.39 -32.39
C LYS A 258 6.73 9.55 -31.57
N THR A 259 6.66 9.64 -30.24
CA THR A 259 7.59 8.96 -29.34
C THR A 259 7.06 7.59 -28.88
N ALA A 260 5.74 7.45 -28.70
CA ALA A 260 5.09 6.24 -28.21
C ALA A 260 4.89 5.18 -29.29
N GLU A 261 4.52 5.58 -30.52
CA GLU A 261 4.23 4.63 -31.60
C GLU A 261 5.39 3.67 -31.92
N PRO A 262 6.67 4.11 -31.98
CA PRO A 262 7.79 3.20 -32.17
C PRO A 262 8.03 2.21 -31.01
N LEU A 263 7.51 2.50 -29.81
CA LEU A 263 7.75 1.69 -28.61
C LEU A 263 6.73 0.59 -28.41
N VAL A 264 5.45 0.88 -28.73
CA VAL A 264 4.32 -0.02 -28.43
C VAL A 264 3.40 -0.27 -29.63
N GLY A 265 3.65 0.40 -30.77
CA GLY A 265 2.76 0.39 -31.93
C GLY A 265 1.64 1.42 -31.83
N LYS A 266 1.05 1.75 -32.98
CA LYS A 266 0.07 2.84 -33.11
C LYS A 266 -1.16 2.65 -32.22
N HIS A 267 -1.75 1.46 -32.24
CA HIS A 267 -2.97 1.18 -31.48
C HIS A 267 -2.79 1.37 -29.97
N ASP A 268 -1.77 0.73 -29.40
CA ASP A 268 -1.49 0.80 -27.95
C ASP A 268 -1.09 2.23 -27.53
N ALA A 269 -0.39 2.97 -28.40
CA ALA A 269 -0.07 4.38 -28.18
C ALA A 269 -1.33 5.25 -28.18
N GLU A 270 -2.25 5.09 -29.14
CA GLU A 270 -3.53 5.81 -29.18
C GLU A 270 -4.38 5.53 -27.94
N VAL A 271 -4.49 4.26 -27.53
CA VAL A 271 -5.21 3.89 -26.30
C VAL A 271 -4.60 4.59 -25.09
N LYS A 272 -3.27 4.52 -24.92
CA LYS A 272 -2.60 5.14 -23.78
C LYS A 272 -2.75 6.67 -23.79
N LEU A 273 -2.64 7.32 -24.94
CA LEU A 273 -2.82 8.77 -25.06
C LEU A 273 -4.22 9.17 -24.61
N ASN A 274 -5.25 8.47 -25.09
CA ASN A 274 -6.64 8.79 -24.76
C ASN A 274 -6.92 8.58 -23.25
N GLN A 275 -6.49 7.46 -22.67
CA GLN A 275 -6.58 7.22 -21.23
C GLN A 275 -5.87 8.31 -20.41
N THR A 276 -4.69 8.73 -20.86
CA THR A 276 -3.91 9.79 -20.20
C THR A 276 -4.65 11.13 -20.28
N LYS A 277 -5.22 11.49 -21.44
CA LYS A 277 -6.02 12.71 -21.61
C LYS A 277 -7.22 12.74 -20.68
N LEU A 278 -7.99 11.65 -20.62
CA LEU A 278 -9.16 11.57 -19.74
C LEU A 278 -8.76 11.75 -18.28
N SER A 279 -7.79 10.96 -17.81
CA SER A 279 -7.35 11.02 -16.41
C SER A 279 -6.75 12.39 -16.05
N TYR A 280 -5.86 12.91 -16.89
CA TYR A 280 -5.16 14.16 -16.61
C TYR A 280 -6.08 15.38 -16.64
N TYR A 281 -6.97 15.47 -17.63
CA TYR A 281 -7.90 16.60 -17.73
C TYR A 281 -8.96 16.60 -16.64
N GLU A 282 -9.42 15.43 -16.20
CA GLU A 282 -10.31 15.30 -15.04
C GLU A 282 -9.61 15.77 -13.75
N GLN A 283 -8.42 15.22 -13.44
CA GLN A 283 -7.66 15.55 -12.22
C GLN A 283 -7.29 17.04 -12.14
N ASN A 284 -7.10 17.70 -13.29
CA ASN A 284 -6.70 19.10 -13.36
C ASN A 284 -7.87 20.07 -13.62
N ALA A 285 -9.11 19.56 -13.58
CA ALA A 285 -10.35 20.29 -13.85
C ALA A 285 -10.38 21.01 -15.21
N ASN A 286 -9.71 20.45 -16.22
CA ASN A 286 -9.73 20.95 -17.60
C ASN A 286 -10.86 20.29 -18.40
N PHE A 287 -12.10 20.52 -17.97
CA PHE A 287 -13.29 19.88 -18.54
C PHE A 287 -13.54 20.19 -20.04
N PRO A 288 -13.20 21.38 -20.59
CA PRO A 288 -13.31 21.60 -22.03
C PRO A 288 -12.43 20.67 -22.87
N GLU A 289 -11.21 20.34 -22.40
CA GLU A 289 -10.34 19.38 -23.09
C GLU A 289 -10.73 17.93 -22.77
N TYR A 290 -11.25 17.66 -21.56
CA TYR A 290 -11.85 16.36 -21.22
C TYR A 290 -13.01 16.03 -22.16
N GLU A 291 -13.94 16.97 -22.37
CA GLU A 291 -15.11 16.81 -23.25
C GLU A 291 -14.69 16.39 -24.65
N LYS A 292 -13.72 17.11 -25.24
CA LYS A 292 -13.18 16.79 -26.57
C LYS A 292 -12.53 15.42 -26.59
N ALA A 293 -11.71 15.10 -25.59
CA ALA A 293 -11.00 13.82 -25.51
C ALA A 293 -11.97 12.64 -25.39
N ALA A 294 -12.97 12.74 -24.50
CA ALA A 294 -13.98 11.70 -24.29
C ALA A 294 -14.84 11.47 -25.52
N LEU A 295 -15.32 12.53 -26.18
CA LEU A 295 -16.12 12.39 -27.40
C LEU A 295 -15.33 11.75 -28.55
N ALA A 296 -14.03 12.05 -28.66
CA ALA A 296 -13.16 11.44 -29.66
C ALA A 296 -12.90 9.97 -29.34
N TYR A 297 -12.58 9.64 -28.09
CA TYR A 297 -12.21 8.30 -27.67
C TYR A 297 -13.41 7.34 -27.67
N TYR A 298 -14.55 7.77 -27.12
CA TYR A 298 -15.77 6.97 -27.06
C TYR A 298 -16.67 7.12 -28.30
N LYS A 299 -16.10 7.56 -29.43
CA LYS A 299 -16.85 7.71 -30.68
C LYS A 299 -17.52 6.41 -31.12
N ASN A 300 -16.89 5.26 -30.87
CA ASN A 300 -17.48 3.94 -31.05
C ASN A 300 -17.74 3.29 -29.68
N SER A 301 -18.70 3.84 -28.93
CA SER A 301 -19.03 3.43 -27.56
C SER A 301 -19.36 1.93 -27.44
N GLU A 302 -19.75 1.26 -28.52
CA GLU A 302 -19.99 -0.19 -28.51
C GLU A 302 -18.78 -1.03 -28.11
N SER A 303 -17.56 -0.56 -28.41
CA SER A 303 -16.30 -1.23 -28.09
C SER A 303 -15.84 -1.08 -26.64
N PHE A 304 -16.57 -0.33 -25.81
CA PHE A 304 -16.17 -0.02 -24.44
C PHE A 304 -17.07 -0.68 -23.40
N GLU A 305 -16.44 -1.01 -22.26
CA GLU A 305 -17.12 -1.52 -21.09
C GLU A 305 -18.09 -0.46 -20.52
N PRO A 306 -19.32 -0.84 -20.13
CA PRO A 306 -20.31 0.15 -19.71
C PRO A 306 -19.90 0.96 -18.47
N ASN A 307 -19.07 0.40 -17.59
CA ASN A 307 -18.56 1.13 -16.41
C ASN A 307 -17.55 2.23 -16.78
N GLU A 308 -16.77 2.05 -17.84
CA GLU A 308 -15.85 3.08 -18.33
C GLU A 308 -16.63 4.26 -18.91
N LEU A 309 -17.64 3.96 -19.74
CA LEU A 309 -18.57 4.93 -20.30
C LEU A 309 -19.36 5.68 -19.22
N LEU A 310 -19.77 4.98 -18.16
CA LEU A 310 -20.50 5.58 -17.05
C LEU A 310 -19.68 6.63 -16.29
N LYS A 311 -18.37 6.36 -16.06
CA LYS A 311 -17.47 7.35 -15.44
C LYS A 311 -17.39 8.63 -16.27
N ALA A 312 -17.27 8.51 -17.59
CA ALA A 312 -17.30 9.66 -18.48
C ALA A 312 -18.64 10.39 -18.44
N ALA A 313 -19.75 9.65 -18.43
CA ALA A 313 -21.10 10.21 -18.34
C ALA A 313 -21.32 10.99 -17.03
N TRP A 314 -20.79 10.49 -15.91
CA TRP A 314 -20.76 11.21 -14.63
C TRP A 314 -20.04 12.56 -14.77
N VAL A 315 -18.80 12.58 -15.27
CA VAL A 315 -18.02 13.81 -15.47
C VAL A 315 -18.77 14.80 -16.36
N PHE A 316 -19.41 14.32 -17.42
CA PHE A 316 -20.24 15.16 -18.30
C PHE A 316 -21.43 15.76 -17.54
N SER A 317 -22.13 14.96 -16.74
CA SER A 317 -23.28 15.42 -15.94
C SER A 317 -22.93 16.50 -14.91
N GLU A 318 -21.70 16.50 -14.40
CA GLU A 318 -21.24 17.48 -13.40
C GLU A 318 -20.65 18.75 -14.02
N HIS A 319 -19.98 18.64 -15.18
CA HIS A 319 -19.05 19.68 -15.64
C HIS A 319 -19.26 20.14 -17.09
N VAL A 320 -19.98 19.37 -17.92
CA VAL A 320 -20.22 19.72 -19.32
C VAL A 320 -21.57 20.40 -19.49
N LYS A 321 -21.61 21.47 -20.31
CA LYS A 321 -22.84 22.24 -20.58
C LYS A 321 -23.32 22.13 -22.03
N THR A 322 -22.51 21.59 -22.92
CA THR A 322 -22.81 21.48 -24.35
C THR A 322 -23.95 20.48 -24.57
N PRO A 323 -25.13 20.89 -25.10
CA PRO A 323 -26.29 20.02 -25.18
C PRO A 323 -26.08 18.76 -26.02
N THR A 324 -25.34 18.85 -27.12
CA THR A 324 -25.03 17.69 -27.98
C THR A 324 -24.12 16.69 -27.29
N SER A 325 -23.16 17.17 -26.50
CA SER A 325 -22.23 16.34 -25.73
C SER A 325 -22.94 15.64 -24.57
N LEU A 326 -23.85 16.34 -23.90
CA LEU A 326 -24.70 15.75 -22.85
C LEU A 326 -25.63 14.66 -23.39
N LYS A 327 -26.17 14.82 -24.60
CA LYS A 327 -26.94 13.77 -25.27
C LYS A 327 -26.08 12.52 -25.54
N LYS A 328 -24.82 12.69 -25.96
CA LYS A 328 -23.89 11.58 -26.14
C LYS A 328 -23.56 10.89 -24.81
N ALA A 329 -23.38 11.65 -23.74
CA ALA A 329 -23.22 11.08 -22.41
C ALA A 329 -24.47 10.33 -21.92
N ALA A 330 -25.68 10.76 -22.29
CA ALA A 330 -26.89 10.02 -21.99
C ALA A 330 -26.89 8.64 -22.67
N GLU A 331 -26.53 8.55 -23.95
CA GLU A 331 -26.37 7.28 -24.68
C GLU A 331 -25.37 6.33 -23.97
N TRP A 332 -24.27 6.89 -23.44
CA TRP A 332 -23.28 6.14 -22.66
C TRP A 332 -23.86 5.59 -21.35
N ALA A 333 -24.62 6.41 -20.61
CA ALA A 333 -25.26 6.01 -19.36
C ALA A 333 -26.41 5.00 -19.60
N GLU A 334 -27.19 5.16 -20.66
CA GLU A 334 -28.22 4.21 -21.10
C GLU A 334 -27.64 2.81 -21.30
N LYS A 335 -26.48 2.70 -21.97
CA LYS A 335 -25.80 1.43 -22.17
C LYS A 335 -25.43 0.74 -20.84
N SER A 336 -24.99 1.51 -19.85
CA SER A 336 -24.71 0.99 -18.50
C SER A 336 -25.98 0.48 -17.82
N VAL A 337 -27.06 1.25 -17.84
CA VAL A 337 -28.35 0.87 -17.27
C VAL A 337 -28.90 -0.39 -17.95
N MET A 338 -28.84 -0.48 -19.28
CA MET A 338 -29.29 -1.65 -20.04
C MET A 338 -28.50 -2.93 -19.73
N ARG A 339 -27.22 -2.81 -19.37
CA ARG A 339 -26.39 -3.96 -19.01
C ARG A 339 -26.68 -4.46 -17.60
N GLY A 340 -26.99 -3.55 -16.69
CA GLY A 340 -27.28 -3.85 -15.30
C GLY A 340 -27.70 -2.58 -14.58
N GLU A 341 -28.98 -2.49 -14.26
CA GLU A 341 -29.55 -1.33 -13.61
C GLU A 341 -29.11 -1.25 -12.13
N THR A 342 -28.65 -0.07 -11.72
CA THR A 342 -28.23 0.24 -10.34
C THR A 342 -28.73 1.62 -9.94
N SER A 343 -28.77 1.93 -8.64
CA SER A 343 -29.16 3.27 -8.21
C SER A 343 -28.24 4.37 -8.78
N GLU A 344 -26.94 4.10 -8.93
CA GLU A 344 -25.92 5.06 -9.39
C GLU A 344 -26.03 5.37 -10.88
N ASN A 345 -26.00 4.35 -11.76
CA ASN A 345 -26.08 4.59 -13.20
C ASN A 345 -27.44 5.17 -13.63
N THR A 346 -28.50 4.78 -12.95
CA THR A 346 -29.85 5.31 -13.14
C THR A 346 -29.93 6.79 -12.73
N TYR A 347 -29.27 7.18 -11.64
CA TYR A 347 -29.17 8.59 -11.25
C TYR A 347 -28.44 9.42 -12.30
N ILE A 348 -27.29 8.94 -12.77
CA ILE A 348 -26.48 9.64 -13.79
C ILE A 348 -27.32 9.87 -15.05
N LEU A 349 -28.02 8.83 -15.51
CA LEU A 349 -28.92 8.93 -16.65
C LEU A 349 -30.05 9.95 -16.41
N ALA A 350 -30.69 9.91 -15.24
CA ALA A 350 -31.72 10.88 -14.86
C ALA A 350 -31.21 12.32 -14.92
N LYS A 351 -30.01 12.58 -14.38
CA LYS A 351 -29.37 13.89 -14.39
C LYS A 351 -29.07 14.36 -15.81
N LEU A 352 -28.59 13.47 -16.68
CA LEU A 352 -28.32 13.78 -18.09
C LEU A 352 -29.62 14.09 -18.86
N TYR A 353 -30.71 13.36 -18.61
CA TYR A 353 -32.01 13.72 -19.17
C TYR A 353 -32.52 15.07 -18.69
N PHE A 354 -32.33 15.39 -17.40
CA PHE A 354 -32.69 16.71 -16.88
C PHE A 354 -31.92 17.83 -17.59
N LEU A 355 -30.60 17.67 -17.71
CA LEU A 355 -29.72 18.66 -18.37
C LEU A 355 -29.98 18.81 -19.87
N THR A 356 -30.51 17.77 -20.52
CA THR A 356 -30.88 17.80 -21.95
C THR A 356 -32.34 18.23 -22.19
N GLY A 357 -33.09 18.54 -21.12
CA GLY A 357 -34.46 19.05 -21.18
C GLY A 357 -35.55 17.97 -21.25
N ASN A 358 -35.19 16.68 -21.18
CA ASN A 358 -36.15 15.58 -21.16
C ASN A 358 -36.66 15.32 -19.73
N LYS A 359 -37.50 16.23 -19.24
CA LYS A 359 -37.97 16.23 -17.84
C LYS A 359 -38.75 14.98 -17.44
N ASP A 360 -39.54 14.42 -18.35
CA ASP A 360 -40.35 13.24 -18.06
C ASP A 360 -39.44 12.03 -17.78
N MET A 361 -38.48 11.76 -18.67
CA MET A 361 -37.50 10.70 -18.45
C MET A 361 -36.61 10.99 -17.23
N ALA A 362 -36.19 12.24 -17.05
CA ALA A 362 -35.42 12.63 -15.88
C ALA A 362 -36.14 12.28 -14.57
N LYS A 363 -37.45 12.57 -14.49
CA LYS A 363 -38.26 12.27 -13.31
C LYS A 363 -38.38 10.76 -13.11
N THR A 364 -38.72 10.01 -14.16
CA THR A 364 -38.86 8.55 -14.11
C THR A 364 -37.58 7.89 -13.60
N TYR A 365 -36.43 8.18 -14.20
CA TYR A 365 -35.17 7.57 -13.80
C TYR A 365 -34.69 8.05 -12.40
N ALA A 366 -34.97 9.30 -12.01
CA ALA A 366 -34.65 9.78 -10.67
C ALA A 366 -35.50 9.08 -9.59
N GLU A 367 -36.79 8.85 -9.84
CA GLU A 367 -37.65 8.06 -8.94
C GLU A 367 -37.18 6.60 -8.83
N MET A 368 -36.82 5.98 -9.95
CA MET A 368 -36.26 4.62 -9.98
C MET A 368 -34.96 4.54 -9.17
N SER A 369 -34.02 5.47 -9.40
CA SER A 369 -32.75 5.54 -8.68
C SER A 369 -32.96 5.67 -7.16
N ARG A 370 -33.82 6.61 -6.73
CA ARG A 370 -34.17 6.81 -5.32
C ARG A 370 -34.74 5.52 -4.71
N ASN A 371 -35.72 4.91 -5.38
CA ASN A 371 -36.39 3.72 -4.87
C ASN A 371 -35.41 2.54 -4.73
N MET A 372 -34.52 2.33 -5.71
CA MET A 372 -33.47 1.32 -5.63
C MET A 372 -32.49 1.58 -4.49
N ALA A 373 -32.05 2.83 -4.31
CA ALA A 373 -31.17 3.21 -3.20
C ALA A 373 -31.83 2.96 -1.85
N THR A 374 -33.08 3.39 -1.67
CA THR A 374 -33.83 3.17 -0.42
C THR A 374 -34.03 1.69 -0.11
N GLN A 375 -34.42 0.88 -1.10
CA GLN A 375 -34.58 -0.58 -0.93
C GLN A 375 -33.27 -1.26 -0.54
N ALA A 376 -32.15 -0.81 -1.12
CA ALA A 376 -30.82 -1.30 -0.79
C ALA A 376 -30.22 -0.69 0.49
N GLN A 377 -30.97 0.16 1.22
CA GLN A 377 -30.50 0.91 2.39
C GLN A 377 -29.23 1.75 2.09
N LYS A 378 -29.13 2.29 0.87
CA LYS A 378 -28.08 3.19 0.40
C LYS A 378 -28.56 4.64 0.38
N ASP A 379 -27.60 5.57 0.27
CA ASP A 379 -27.88 7.00 0.15
C ASP A 379 -28.67 7.32 -1.13
N ALA A 380 -29.80 8.01 -0.98
CA ALA A 380 -30.71 8.42 -2.04
C ALA A 380 -30.74 9.95 -2.25
N THR A 381 -29.91 10.70 -1.50
CA THR A 381 -29.96 12.17 -1.43
C THR A 381 -29.86 12.83 -2.80
N LEU A 382 -28.92 12.38 -3.64
CA LEU A 382 -28.72 12.94 -4.98
C LEU A 382 -29.96 12.84 -5.86
N ALA A 383 -30.66 11.69 -5.81
CA ALA A 383 -31.88 11.48 -6.59
C ALA A 383 -33.05 12.31 -6.04
N GLU A 384 -33.18 12.43 -4.71
CA GLU A 384 -34.18 13.28 -4.08
C GLU A 384 -33.99 14.77 -4.39
N GLU A 385 -32.75 15.24 -4.38
CA GLU A 385 -32.41 16.62 -4.75
C GLU A 385 -32.71 16.89 -6.22
N LEU A 386 -32.41 15.94 -7.11
CA LEU A 386 -32.76 16.06 -8.52
C LEU A 386 -34.28 16.13 -8.72
N LEU A 387 -35.06 15.29 -8.02
CA LEU A 387 -36.53 15.31 -8.08
C LEU A 387 -37.12 16.66 -7.64
N LYS A 388 -36.52 17.31 -6.63
CA LYS A 388 -36.94 18.66 -6.20
C LYS A 388 -36.67 19.73 -7.26
N GLN A 389 -35.66 19.53 -8.11
CA GLN A 389 -35.33 20.44 -9.22
C GLN A 389 -36.23 20.24 -10.45
N ILE A 390 -36.73 19.02 -10.65
CA ILE A 390 -37.67 18.68 -11.71
C ILE A 390 -39.07 19.16 -11.32
N LYS A 391 -39.37 20.42 -11.65
CA LYS A 391 -40.70 21.02 -11.50
C LYS A 391 -41.73 20.40 -12.42
#